data_AF-A0A085BFT3-F1
#
_entry.id   AF-A0A085BFT3-F1
#
_cell.length_a   1.000
_cell.length_b   1.000
_cell.length_c   1.000
_cell.angle_alpha   90.00
_cell.angle_beta   90.00
_cell.angle_gamma   90.00
#
_symmetry.space_group_name_H-M   'P 1'
#
loop_
_entity.id
_entity.type
_entity.pdbx_description
1 polymer ?
#
loop_
_entity_poly.entity_id
_entity_poly.type
_entity_poly.pdbx_seq_one_letter_code
_entity_poly.pdbx_strand_id
1 'polypeptide(L)'
;MKKLIIFFTVLIGGFMIAQKKIANIYSTSELQNMQNSIPANEQQEFYSQYLKASLFEKIKKNFNSKKYSDNLLKKFTDSIVSRNDFGFDEETSNDKEEKLMTFEEYASLEKEREKKRKESLEKMKKDDPKQYKLMSSILSDVSYKTGDVKKDYDQYKANYEHQKNPLNNPYSQESRKLIITKLNDAFAKKNYNSEETEELLVKNISPHYNNFPYPVSKHDSEAQIYEVVDNEIIAFGVTSGVAAGTFENYYKIDGDSVIPISVYPYEDQNFDKKVSKYVKKGFRFEGRAGADIKKIGDEYFLSTNLYKEDDANCCPSMLIEYKTKDFKTFIPLKIADNSENPKWKTIK
;
A
#
# COMPACT_ATOMS: atom_id res chain seq x y z
N MET A 1 -30.80 5.58 38.11
CA MET A 1 -30.51 6.05 36.72
C MET A 1 -29.57 7.26 36.64
N LYS A 2 -29.56 8.24 37.56
CA LYS A 2 -28.62 9.40 37.50
C LYS A 2 -27.14 9.09 37.76
N LYS A 3 -26.81 8.03 38.52
CA LYS A 3 -25.41 7.64 38.81
C LYS A 3 -24.72 6.86 37.68
N LEU A 4 -25.49 6.20 36.80
CA LEU A 4 -24.94 5.45 35.66
C LEU A 4 -24.48 6.38 34.53
N ILE A 5 -25.20 7.50 34.35
CA ILE A 5 -24.91 8.50 33.31
C ILE A 5 -23.60 9.26 33.63
N ILE A 6 -23.36 9.59 34.91
CA ILE A 6 -22.16 10.33 35.33
C ILE A 6 -20.88 9.50 35.09
N PHE A 7 -20.91 8.19 35.32
CA PHE A 7 -19.77 7.31 35.05
C PHE A 7 -19.42 7.22 33.56
N PHE A 8 -20.43 7.19 32.67
CA PHE A 8 -20.20 7.20 31.22
C PHE A 8 -19.60 8.52 30.72
N THR A 9 -20.05 9.67 31.22
CA THR A 9 -19.48 10.98 30.85
C THR A 9 -18.04 11.19 31.33
N VAL A 10 -17.64 10.63 32.48
CA VAL A 10 -16.27 10.77 32.99
C VAL A 10 -15.29 9.83 32.25
N LEU A 11 -15.73 8.61 31.90
CA LEU A 11 -14.93 7.68 31.10
C LEU A 11 -14.72 8.17 29.65
N ILE A 12 -15.76 8.72 29.01
CA ILE A 12 -15.65 9.28 27.66
C ILE A 12 -14.87 10.60 27.67
N GLY A 13 -15.03 11.43 28.70
CA GLY A 13 -14.27 12.67 28.88
C GLY A 13 -12.77 12.44 29.11
N GLY A 14 -12.39 11.44 29.91
CA GLY A 14 -11.00 11.04 30.11
C GLY A 14 -10.33 10.53 28.83
N PHE A 15 -11.03 9.67 28.06
CA PHE A 15 -10.57 9.13 26.77
C PHE A 15 -10.27 10.23 25.75
N MET A 16 -11.16 11.23 25.62
CA MET A 16 -11.00 12.35 24.69
C MET A 16 -9.87 13.32 25.09
N ILE A 17 -9.59 13.47 26.39
CA ILE A 17 -8.56 14.37 26.90
C ILE A 17 -7.16 13.75 26.75
N ALA A 18 -7.02 12.43 26.89
CA ALA A 18 -5.75 11.73 26.76
C ALA A 18 -5.34 11.48 25.30
N GLN A 19 -6.28 11.14 24.39
CA GLN A 19 -6.02 11.09 22.94
C GLN A 19 -5.48 12.44 22.40
N LYS A 20 -6.02 13.57 22.89
CA LYS A 20 -5.50 14.91 22.56
C LYS A 20 -4.07 15.16 23.05
N LYS A 21 -3.60 14.44 24.08
CA LYS A 21 -2.29 14.67 24.71
C LYS A 21 -1.14 14.14 23.86
N ILE A 22 -1.32 13.01 23.18
CA ILE A 22 -0.26 12.39 22.37
C ILE A 22 -0.30 12.76 20.89
N ALA A 23 -1.48 12.99 20.31
CA ALA A 23 -1.68 13.18 18.86
C ALA A 23 -0.90 14.34 18.19
N ASN A 24 -0.25 15.22 18.99
CA ASN A 24 0.53 16.36 18.50
C ASN A 24 2.02 16.31 18.90
N ILE A 25 2.47 15.20 19.48
CA ILE A 25 3.85 15.04 19.92
C ILE A 25 4.68 14.46 18.77
N TYR A 26 5.52 15.29 18.18
CA TYR A 26 6.42 14.94 17.08
C TYR A 26 7.86 14.74 17.54
N SER A 27 8.05 14.25 18.78
CA SER A 27 9.35 13.83 19.29
C SER A 27 9.31 12.43 19.85
N THR A 28 10.19 11.56 19.35
CA THR A 28 10.35 10.20 19.88
C THR A 28 10.84 10.24 21.31
N SER A 29 11.70 11.21 21.67
CA SER A 29 12.23 11.40 23.02
C SER A 29 11.13 11.76 24.04
N GLU A 30 10.21 12.65 23.66
CA GLU A 30 9.08 13.04 24.51
C GLU A 30 8.12 11.87 24.72
N LEU A 31 7.82 11.11 23.66
CA LEU A 31 6.99 9.91 23.74
C LEU A 31 7.62 8.81 24.61
N GLN A 32 8.93 8.58 24.50
CA GLN A 32 9.65 7.62 25.36
C GLN A 32 9.49 7.96 26.85
N ASN A 33 9.56 9.25 27.20
CA ASN A 33 9.38 9.70 28.59
C ASN A 33 7.96 9.49 29.11
N MET A 34 6.98 9.44 28.22
CA MET A 34 5.57 9.22 28.56
C MET A 34 5.15 7.75 28.57
N GLN A 35 5.93 6.86 27.97
CA GLN A 35 5.57 5.46 27.71
C GLN A 35 4.97 4.74 28.93
N ASN A 36 5.61 4.83 30.10
CA ASN A 36 5.18 4.14 31.32
C ASN A 36 3.87 4.70 31.92
N SER A 37 3.40 5.85 31.44
CA SER A 37 2.18 6.51 31.88
C SER A 37 0.99 6.30 30.93
N ILE A 38 1.21 5.62 29.79
CA ILE A 38 0.17 5.38 28.79
C ILE A 38 -0.74 4.23 29.24
N PRO A 39 -2.07 4.47 29.36
CA PRO A 39 -3.04 3.42 29.65
C PRO A 39 -3.04 2.30 28.59
N ALA A 40 -3.35 1.07 28.99
CA ALA A 40 -3.36 -0.09 28.09
C ALA A 40 -4.27 0.09 26.85
N ASN A 41 -5.41 0.77 27.02
CA ASN A 41 -6.37 1.10 25.97
C ASN A 41 -5.90 2.20 25.00
N GLU A 42 -4.77 2.85 25.26
CA GLU A 42 -4.18 3.92 24.43
C GLU A 42 -2.85 3.51 23.79
N GLN A 43 -2.34 2.31 24.08
CA GLN A 43 -1.04 1.85 23.58
C GLN A 43 -0.97 1.81 22.05
N GLN A 44 -2.06 1.46 21.37
CA GLN A 44 -2.10 1.45 19.91
C GLN A 44 -1.90 2.85 19.32
N GLU A 45 -2.58 3.86 19.87
CA GLU A 45 -2.45 5.26 19.45
C GLU A 45 -1.04 5.78 19.76
N PHE A 46 -0.51 5.43 20.94
CA PHE A 46 0.85 5.77 21.33
C PHE A 46 1.90 5.26 20.32
N TYR A 47 1.82 3.98 19.92
CA TYR A 47 2.77 3.42 18.96
C TYR A 47 2.60 3.98 17.56
N SER A 48 1.37 4.28 17.14
CA SER A 48 1.10 4.97 15.87
C SER A 48 1.71 6.38 15.85
N GLN A 49 1.55 7.12 16.95
CA GLN A 49 2.16 8.43 17.11
C GLN A 49 3.69 8.36 17.22
N TYR A 50 4.24 7.31 17.83
CA TYR A 50 5.69 7.08 17.88
C TYR A 50 6.29 6.88 16.49
N LEU A 51 5.67 6.05 15.65
CA LEU A 51 6.10 5.85 14.27
C LEU A 51 6.02 7.18 13.49
N LYS A 52 4.93 7.94 13.67
CA LYS A 52 4.78 9.27 13.07
C LYS A 52 5.91 10.24 13.49
N ALA A 53 6.22 10.30 14.79
CA ALA A 53 7.30 11.14 15.31
C ALA A 53 8.67 10.70 14.77
N SER A 54 8.93 9.39 14.73
CA SER A 54 10.17 8.82 14.15
C SER A 54 10.32 9.18 12.68
N LEU A 55 9.25 9.07 11.89
CA LEU A 55 9.26 9.46 10.48
C LEU A 55 9.55 10.95 10.32
N PHE A 56 8.87 11.81 11.08
CA PHE A 56 9.09 13.25 11.05
C PHE A 56 10.56 13.62 11.37
N GLU A 57 11.13 13.04 12.42
CA GLU A 57 12.54 13.26 12.80
C GLU A 57 13.49 12.79 11.68
N LYS A 58 13.23 11.64 11.06
CA LYS A 58 13.99 11.14 9.90
C LYS A 58 13.88 12.07 8.68
N ILE A 59 12.68 12.55 8.35
CA ILE A 59 12.46 13.50 7.23
C ILE A 59 13.25 14.77 7.47
N LYS A 60 13.09 15.36 8.66
CA LYS A 60 13.77 16.60 9.05
C LYS A 60 15.30 16.48 9.01
N LYS A 61 15.84 15.29 9.29
CA LYS A 61 17.28 15.01 9.24
C LYS A 61 17.82 14.84 7.81
N ASN A 62 17.03 14.24 6.91
CA ASN A 62 17.49 13.84 5.57
C ASN A 62 17.20 14.89 4.49
N PHE A 63 16.13 15.67 4.61
CA PHE A 63 15.81 16.77 3.69
C PHE A 63 16.72 17.98 3.99
N ASN A 64 17.91 17.96 3.42
CA ASN A 64 18.97 18.95 3.70
C ASN A 64 19.08 20.05 2.64
N SER A 65 18.36 19.96 1.52
CA SER A 65 18.48 20.88 0.38
C SER A 65 17.92 22.28 0.69
N LYS A 66 16.92 22.40 1.59
CA LYS A 66 16.34 23.65 2.15
C LYS A 66 15.37 23.38 3.32
N LYS A 67 15.16 24.39 4.19
CA LYS A 67 14.38 24.30 5.44
C LYS A 67 12.88 24.38 5.19
N TYR A 68 12.23 23.25 4.93
CA TYR A 68 10.78 23.13 5.13
C TYR A 68 10.41 23.53 6.57
N SER A 69 9.26 24.19 6.76
CA SER A 69 8.79 24.50 8.11
C SER A 69 8.45 23.22 8.86
N ASP A 70 8.69 23.18 10.18
CA ASP A 70 8.30 22.04 11.01
C ASP A 70 6.80 21.74 10.85
N ASN A 71 5.97 22.76 10.69
CA ASN A 71 4.54 22.61 10.49
C ASN A 71 4.21 21.92 9.15
N LEU A 72 4.89 22.28 8.06
CA LEU A 72 4.71 21.63 6.77
C LEU A 72 5.13 20.16 6.84
N LEU A 73 6.32 19.87 7.41
CA LEU A 73 6.80 18.50 7.54
C LEU A 73 5.86 17.64 8.40
N LYS A 74 5.29 18.20 9.48
CA LYS A 74 4.25 17.52 10.28
C LYS A 74 3.03 17.16 9.45
N LYS A 75 2.47 18.12 8.70
CA LYS A 75 1.33 17.89 7.80
C LYS A 75 1.63 16.83 6.74
N PHE A 76 2.85 16.84 6.21
CA PHE A 76 3.28 15.84 5.23
C PHE A 76 3.39 14.45 5.86
N THR A 77 4.03 14.31 7.02
CA THR A 77 4.07 13.06 7.78
C THR A 77 2.67 12.55 8.11
N ASP A 78 1.76 13.43 8.55
CA ASP A 78 0.35 13.11 8.76
C ASP A 78 -0.31 12.58 7.49
N SER A 79 -0.02 13.16 6.33
CA SER A 79 -0.59 12.71 5.05
C SER A 79 -0.13 11.32 4.61
N ILE A 80 1.11 10.94 4.98
CA ILE A 80 1.65 9.59 4.73
C ILE A 80 0.96 8.59 5.64
N VAL A 81 0.90 8.90 6.94
CA VAL A 81 0.32 8.00 7.94
C VAL A 81 -1.19 7.87 7.73
N SER A 82 -1.93 8.95 7.47
CA SER A 82 -3.38 8.93 7.28
C SER A 82 -3.85 8.25 5.99
N ARG A 83 -3.09 8.32 4.89
CA ARG A 83 -3.37 7.51 3.69
C ARG A 83 -3.14 6.01 3.91
N ASN A 84 -2.31 5.68 4.89
CA ASN A 84 -2.00 4.32 5.29
C ASN A 84 -2.83 3.88 6.52
N ASP A 85 -3.53 4.82 7.16
CA ASP A 85 -4.61 4.62 8.14
C ASP A 85 -5.89 4.26 7.37
N PHE A 86 -5.80 3.22 6.54
CA PHE A 86 -6.97 2.38 6.36
C PHE A 86 -7.11 1.73 7.71
N GLY A 87 -7.90 2.39 8.56
CA GLY A 87 -8.16 1.95 9.90
C GLY A 87 -8.42 0.45 9.88
N PHE A 88 -8.16 -0.19 11.00
CA PHE A 88 -8.67 -1.51 11.19
C PHE A 88 -10.20 -1.43 11.16
N ASP A 89 -10.79 -1.49 9.98
CA ASP A 89 -12.13 -1.99 9.83
C ASP A 89 -12.07 -3.30 10.59
N GLU A 90 -12.90 -3.42 11.64
CA GLU A 90 -13.21 -4.73 12.13
C GLU A 90 -13.70 -5.46 10.88
N GLU A 91 -12.83 -6.28 10.30
CA GLU A 91 -13.33 -7.43 9.57
C GLU A 91 -14.19 -8.11 10.64
N THR A 92 -15.49 -7.82 10.60
CA THR A 92 -16.50 -8.82 10.90
C THR A 92 -16.29 -9.86 9.83
N SER A 93 -15.19 -10.61 9.96
CA SER A 93 -15.03 -11.79 9.18
C SER A 93 -16.22 -12.62 9.64
N ASN A 94 -17.14 -12.86 8.70
CA ASN A 94 -18.07 -13.96 8.83
C ASN A 94 -17.29 -15.28 8.68
N ASP A 95 -16.07 -15.34 9.22
CA ASP A 95 -15.31 -16.55 9.43
C ASP A 95 -16.08 -17.29 10.50
N LYS A 96 -17.07 -18.05 10.06
CA LYS A 96 -17.31 -19.35 10.68
C LYS A 96 -15.92 -19.92 10.87
N GLU A 97 -15.49 -20.14 12.12
CA GLU A 97 -14.20 -20.73 12.42
C GLU A 97 -14.04 -21.98 11.56
N GLU A 98 -13.35 -21.85 10.42
CA GLU A 98 -13.05 -23.01 9.60
C GLU A 98 -12.08 -23.81 10.44
N LYS A 99 -12.54 -24.99 10.86
CA LYS A 99 -11.69 -25.95 11.53
C LYS A 99 -10.78 -26.57 10.47
N LEU A 100 -9.53 -26.80 10.85
CA LEU A 100 -8.62 -27.61 10.05
C LEU A 100 -9.30 -28.95 9.75
N MET A 101 -9.52 -29.23 8.46
CA MET A 101 -10.05 -30.52 8.05
C MET A 101 -9.08 -31.63 8.44
N THR A 102 -9.61 -32.81 8.77
CA THR A 102 -8.79 -34.02 8.81
C THR A 102 -8.29 -34.39 7.41
N PHE A 103 -7.30 -35.27 7.34
CA PHE A 103 -6.82 -35.78 6.06
C PHE A 103 -7.95 -36.49 5.28
N GLU A 104 -8.78 -37.25 5.99
CA GLU A 104 -9.90 -37.99 5.41
C GLU A 104 -10.96 -37.05 4.82
N GLU A 105 -11.29 -35.96 5.52
CA GLU A 105 -12.21 -34.92 5.05
C GLU A 105 -11.65 -34.21 3.81
N TYR A 106 -10.38 -33.80 3.86
CA TYR A 106 -9.70 -33.16 2.73
C TYR A 106 -9.65 -34.08 1.50
N ALA A 107 -9.26 -35.35 1.68
CA ALA A 107 -9.18 -36.32 0.60
C ALA A 107 -10.55 -36.62 -0.02
N SER A 108 -11.62 -36.65 0.80
CA SER A 108 -12.99 -36.83 0.32
C SER A 108 -13.45 -35.62 -0.51
N LEU A 109 -13.20 -34.40 -0.01
CA LEU A 109 -13.53 -33.16 -0.70
C LEU A 109 -12.78 -33.03 -2.04
N GLU A 110 -11.52 -33.43 -2.08
CA GLU A 110 -10.71 -33.41 -3.30
C GLU A 110 -11.24 -34.38 -4.36
N LYS A 111 -11.66 -35.60 -3.97
CA LYS A 111 -12.34 -36.53 -4.89
C LYS A 111 -13.63 -35.93 -5.46
N GLU A 112 -14.41 -35.23 -4.64
CA GLU A 112 -15.63 -34.57 -5.11
C GLU A 112 -15.33 -33.42 -6.08
N ARG A 113 -14.32 -32.59 -5.76
CA ARG A 113 -13.83 -31.51 -6.64
C ARG A 113 -13.34 -32.04 -7.97
N GLU A 114 -12.57 -33.13 -7.97
CA GLU A 114 -12.13 -33.77 -9.21
C GLU A 114 -13.29 -34.29 -10.05
N LYS A 115 -14.29 -34.91 -9.42
CA LYS A 115 -15.50 -35.38 -10.10
C LYS A 115 -16.25 -34.22 -10.74
N LYS A 116 -16.55 -33.17 -9.98
CA LYS A 116 -17.22 -31.95 -10.47
C LYS A 116 -16.43 -31.27 -11.59
N ARG A 117 -15.10 -31.20 -11.46
CA ARG A 117 -14.23 -30.63 -12.48
C ARG A 117 -14.31 -31.43 -13.78
N LYS A 118 -14.25 -32.77 -13.71
CA LYS A 118 -14.39 -33.65 -14.89
C LYS A 118 -15.76 -33.46 -15.56
N GLU A 119 -16.84 -33.45 -14.77
CA GLU A 119 -18.20 -33.23 -15.28
C GLU A 119 -18.35 -31.86 -15.97
N SER A 120 -17.80 -30.81 -15.36
CA SER A 120 -17.80 -29.45 -15.93
C SER A 120 -17.00 -29.35 -17.23
N LEU A 121 -15.81 -29.96 -17.27
CA LEU A 121 -14.96 -30.00 -18.46
C LEU A 121 -15.62 -30.77 -19.62
N GLU A 122 -16.25 -31.92 -19.34
CA GLU A 122 -16.99 -32.69 -20.36
C GLU A 122 -18.22 -31.94 -20.88
N LYS A 123 -18.90 -31.19 -20.02
CA LYS A 123 -19.99 -30.30 -20.44
C LYS A 123 -19.47 -29.17 -21.34
N MET A 124 -18.41 -28.47 -20.91
CA MET A 124 -17.78 -27.39 -21.68
C MET A 124 -17.26 -27.87 -23.04
N LYS A 125 -16.72 -29.09 -23.11
CA LYS A 125 -16.28 -29.70 -24.37
C LYS A 125 -17.42 -29.86 -25.38
N LYS A 126 -18.65 -30.08 -24.92
CA LYS A 126 -19.85 -30.20 -25.76
C LYS A 126 -20.43 -28.83 -26.13
N ASP A 127 -20.48 -27.92 -25.15
CA ASP A 127 -21.18 -26.63 -25.28
C ASP A 127 -20.32 -25.55 -25.95
N ASP A 128 -19.02 -25.49 -25.65
CA ASP A 128 -18.04 -24.55 -26.25
C ASP A 128 -16.64 -25.20 -26.39
N PRO A 129 -16.37 -25.88 -27.51
CA PRO A 129 -15.09 -26.55 -27.77
C PRO A 129 -13.88 -25.61 -27.82
N LYS A 130 -14.06 -24.32 -28.16
CA LYS A 130 -12.97 -23.34 -28.22
C LYS A 130 -12.56 -22.93 -26.82
N GLN A 131 -13.53 -22.63 -25.96
CA GLN A 131 -13.28 -22.32 -24.55
C GLN A 131 -12.69 -23.51 -23.80
N TYR A 132 -13.18 -24.74 -24.08
CA TYR A 132 -12.59 -25.97 -23.53
C TYR A 132 -11.11 -26.10 -23.88
N LYS A 133 -10.73 -25.87 -25.14
CA LYS A 133 -9.33 -25.97 -25.58
C LYS A 133 -8.44 -24.97 -24.85
N LEU A 134 -8.87 -23.71 -24.74
CA LEU A 134 -8.16 -22.66 -24.01
C LEU A 134 -8.02 -22.99 -22.52
N MET A 135 -9.09 -23.41 -21.86
CA MET A 135 -9.08 -23.75 -20.44
C MET A 135 -8.21 -24.98 -20.16
N SER A 136 -8.24 -25.98 -21.04
CA SER A 136 -7.40 -27.18 -20.91
C SER A 136 -5.90 -26.88 -21.00
N SER A 137 -5.49 -25.92 -21.83
CA SER A 137 -4.10 -25.47 -21.90
C SER A 137 -3.67 -24.60 -20.70
N ILE A 138 -4.60 -23.88 -20.07
CA ILE A 138 -4.30 -23.08 -18.87
C ILE A 138 -4.19 -23.99 -17.64
N LEU A 139 -5.07 -24.99 -17.52
CA LEU A 139 -5.10 -25.91 -16.38
C LEU A 139 -3.88 -26.85 -16.32
N SER A 140 -3.22 -27.12 -17.46
CA SER A 140 -1.94 -27.86 -17.46
C SER A 140 -0.78 -27.05 -16.89
N ASP A 141 -0.86 -25.72 -16.96
CA ASP A 141 0.27 -24.83 -16.67
C ASP A 141 0.18 -24.17 -15.29
N VAL A 142 -1.00 -24.12 -14.66
CA VAL A 142 -1.26 -23.37 -13.41
C VAL A 142 -1.58 -24.28 -12.21
N SER A 143 -1.40 -25.60 -12.32
CA SER A 143 -1.71 -26.51 -11.22
C SER A 143 -0.69 -26.41 -10.09
N TYR A 144 -1.06 -25.74 -8.99
CA TYR A 144 -0.32 -25.77 -7.71
C TYR A 144 -0.39 -27.12 -6.97
N LYS A 145 -1.14 -28.10 -7.50
CA LYS A 145 -1.29 -29.44 -6.91
C LYS A 145 -0.22 -30.36 -7.45
N THR A 146 0.41 -31.14 -6.56
CA THR A 146 1.46 -32.09 -6.93
C THR A 146 0.90 -33.40 -7.49
N GLY A 147 -0.42 -33.59 -7.44
CA GLY A 147 -1.09 -34.85 -7.79
C GLY A 147 -0.96 -35.93 -6.72
N ASP A 148 -0.38 -35.58 -5.56
CA ASP A 148 -0.24 -36.43 -4.40
C ASP A 148 -1.07 -35.81 -3.28
N VAL A 149 -2.24 -36.41 -3.03
CA VAL A 149 -3.24 -35.90 -2.08
C VAL A 149 -2.66 -35.72 -0.68
N LYS A 150 -1.66 -36.52 -0.31
CA LYS A 150 -1.02 -36.40 1.00
C LYS A 150 -0.12 -35.16 1.07
N LYS A 151 0.68 -34.90 0.04
CA LYS A 151 1.49 -33.67 -0.06
C LYS A 151 0.62 -32.42 -0.17
N ASP A 152 -0.44 -32.49 -0.97
CA ASP A 152 -1.39 -31.38 -1.13
C ASP A 152 -2.10 -31.07 0.21
N TYR A 153 -2.41 -32.10 1.02
CA TYR A 153 -2.94 -31.92 2.38
C TYR A 153 -1.91 -31.32 3.35
N ASP A 154 -0.67 -31.79 3.32
CA ASP A 154 0.38 -31.25 4.20
C ASP A 154 0.66 -29.77 3.87
N GLN A 155 0.61 -29.39 2.59
CA GLN A 155 0.67 -27.98 2.15
C GLN A 155 -0.58 -27.18 2.60
N TYR A 156 -1.77 -27.75 2.48
CA TYR A 156 -3.01 -27.13 2.99
C TYR A 156 -2.92 -26.87 4.51
N LYS A 157 -2.45 -27.85 5.28
CA LYS A 157 -2.25 -27.74 6.72
C LYS A 157 -1.23 -26.65 7.06
N ALA A 158 -0.10 -26.62 6.39
CA ALA A 158 0.92 -25.59 6.59
C ALA A 158 0.38 -24.18 6.29
N ASN A 159 -0.40 -24.04 5.20
CA ASN A 159 -1.05 -22.77 4.86
C ASN A 159 -2.11 -22.37 5.90
N TYR A 160 -2.89 -23.32 6.41
CA TYR A 160 -3.88 -23.08 7.46
C TYR A 160 -3.21 -22.63 8.77
N GLU A 161 -2.16 -23.33 9.21
CA GLU A 161 -1.39 -22.95 10.41
C GLU A 161 -0.72 -21.59 10.23
N HIS A 162 -0.21 -21.30 9.03
CA HIS A 162 0.31 -19.98 8.68
C HIS A 162 -0.77 -18.91 8.79
N GLN A 163 -1.98 -19.13 8.26
CA GLN A 163 -3.09 -18.16 8.36
C GLN A 163 -3.64 -17.99 9.78
N LYS A 164 -3.60 -19.04 10.59
CA LYS A 164 -4.04 -19.00 12.00
C LYS A 164 -3.02 -18.38 12.95
N ASN A 165 -1.77 -18.18 12.53
CA ASN A 165 -0.84 -17.37 13.30
C ASN A 165 -1.37 -15.93 13.35
N PRO A 166 -1.66 -15.37 14.54
CA PRO A 166 -2.18 -14.01 14.63
C PRO A 166 -1.29 -12.98 13.93
N LEU A 167 0.04 -13.14 13.95
CA LEU A 167 0.95 -12.23 13.24
C LEU A 167 0.77 -12.22 11.71
N ASN A 168 0.12 -13.25 11.16
CA ASN A 168 -0.14 -13.41 9.73
C ASN A 168 -1.59 -13.06 9.35
N ASN A 169 -2.52 -13.00 10.31
CA ASN A 169 -3.80 -12.30 10.14
C ASN A 169 -3.80 -11.04 11.00
N PRO A 170 -3.24 -9.94 10.50
CA PRO A 170 -2.99 -8.77 11.31
C PRO A 170 -4.25 -7.98 11.70
N TYR A 171 -5.41 -8.28 11.12
CA TYR A 171 -6.67 -7.61 11.43
C TYR A 171 -7.33 -8.11 12.71
N SER A 172 -6.95 -9.31 13.17
CA SER A 172 -7.56 -9.91 14.37
C SER A 172 -7.21 -9.15 15.65
N GLN A 173 -8.14 -9.13 16.61
CA GLN A 173 -7.90 -8.54 17.92
C GLN A 173 -6.73 -9.22 18.66
N GLU A 174 -6.52 -10.52 18.43
CA GLU A 174 -5.41 -11.28 19.04
C GLU A 174 -4.06 -10.81 18.50
N SER A 175 -4.00 -10.56 17.19
CA SER A 175 -2.81 -10.05 16.48
C SER A 175 -2.42 -8.68 17.01
N ARG A 176 -3.40 -7.79 17.18
CA ARG A 176 -3.17 -6.47 17.76
C ARG A 176 -2.60 -6.58 19.17
N LYS A 177 -3.21 -7.40 20.05
CA LYS A 177 -2.70 -7.62 21.41
C LYS A 177 -1.26 -8.15 21.40
N LEU A 178 -0.93 -9.05 20.48
CA LEU A 178 0.41 -9.60 20.36
C LEU A 178 1.43 -8.58 19.85
N ILE A 179 1.10 -7.77 18.83
CA ILE A 179 1.93 -6.67 18.34
C ILE A 179 2.22 -5.68 19.47
N ILE A 180 1.18 -5.25 20.20
CA ILE A 180 1.30 -4.34 21.34
C ILE A 180 2.17 -4.94 22.44
N THR A 181 2.01 -6.22 22.76
CA THR A 181 2.83 -6.91 23.77
C THR A 181 4.31 -6.92 23.36
N LYS A 182 4.60 -7.25 22.10
CA LYS A 182 5.98 -7.23 21.58
C LYS A 182 6.58 -5.83 21.57
N LEU A 183 5.80 -4.81 21.22
CA LEU A 183 6.23 -3.41 21.26
C LEU A 183 6.52 -2.96 22.70
N ASN A 184 5.66 -3.33 23.66
CA ASN A 184 5.88 -3.06 25.09
C ASN A 184 7.22 -3.67 25.56
N ASP A 185 7.49 -4.92 25.21
CA ASP A 185 8.74 -5.60 25.56
C ASP A 185 9.96 -4.94 24.91
N ALA A 186 9.86 -4.59 23.62
CA ALA A 186 10.93 -3.92 22.89
C ALA A 186 11.25 -2.55 23.51
N PHE A 187 10.22 -1.77 23.83
CA PHE A 187 10.39 -0.45 24.42
C PHE A 187 10.91 -0.52 25.87
N ALA A 188 10.46 -1.49 26.68
CA ALA A 188 10.99 -1.72 28.02
C ALA A 188 12.50 -2.07 28.00
N LYS A 189 12.94 -2.80 26.97
CA LYS A 189 14.36 -3.11 26.71
C LYS A 189 15.12 -1.95 26.05
N LYS A 190 14.46 -0.83 25.76
CA LYS A 190 15.00 0.33 25.03
C LYS A 190 15.49 0.01 23.61
N ASN A 191 14.92 -1.01 22.97
CA ASN A 191 15.27 -1.44 21.62
C ASN A 191 14.51 -0.66 20.54
N TYR A 192 14.34 0.65 20.71
CA TYR A 192 13.41 1.45 19.90
C TYR A 192 13.71 1.48 18.39
N ASN A 193 14.99 1.36 18.03
CA ASN A 193 15.48 1.52 16.66
C ASN A 193 15.90 0.18 16.02
N SER A 194 15.48 -0.97 16.58
CA SER A 194 15.74 -2.25 15.92
C SER A 194 14.81 -2.43 14.72
N GLU A 195 15.29 -3.13 13.69
CA GLU A 195 14.48 -3.50 12.51
C GLU A 195 13.18 -4.21 12.91
N GLU A 196 13.24 -5.14 13.86
CA GLU A 196 12.05 -5.81 14.41
C GLU A 196 11.05 -4.83 15.05
N THR A 197 11.53 -3.80 15.77
CA THR A 197 10.64 -2.80 16.38
C THR A 197 10.00 -1.92 15.30
N GLU A 198 10.77 -1.53 14.29
CA GLU A 198 10.25 -0.76 13.15
C GLU A 198 9.16 -1.57 12.41
N GLU A 199 9.40 -2.84 12.11
CA GLU A 199 8.39 -3.72 11.50
C GLU A 199 7.10 -3.81 12.33
N LEU A 200 7.24 -3.97 13.66
CA LEU A 200 6.09 -4.04 14.56
C LEU A 200 5.32 -2.71 14.62
N LEU A 201 6.01 -1.58 14.61
CA LEU A 201 5.41 -0.25 14.56
C LEU A 201 4.61 -0.05 13.26
N VAL A 202 5.15 -0.51 12.13
CA VAL A 202 4.46 -0.42 10.82
C VAL A 202 3.21 -1.30 10.82
N LYS A 203 3.33 -2.55 11.28
CA LYS A 203 2.19 -3.48 11.43
C LYS A 203 1.13 -2.97 12.41
N ASN A 204 1.49 -2.12 13.36
CA ASN A 204 0.56 -1.48 14.28
C ASN A 204 -0.33 -0.41 13.61
N ILE A 205 0.13 0.21 12.50
CA ILE A 205 -0.65 1.19 11.73
C ILE A 205 -1.45 0.51 10.63
N SER A 206 -0.76 -0.17 9.72
CA SER A 206 -1.42 -0.92 8.67
C SER A 206 -0.58 -2.13 8.27
N PRO A 207 -1.17 -3.31 8.35
CA PRO A 207 -0.38 -4.52 8.27
C PRO A 207 -0.18 -5.04 6.86
N HIS A 208 -0.71 -4.35 5.86
CA HIS A 208 -0.38 -4.58 4.46
C HIS A 208 0.97 -3.98 4.05
N TYR A 209 1.55 -3.11 4.87
CA TYR A 209 2.84 -2.52 4.58
C TYR A 209 3.97 -3.35 5.18
N ASN A 210 4.73 -4.01 4.31
CA ASN A 210 5.96 -4.68 4.69
C ASN A 210 7.08 -3.66 4.96
N ASN A 211 7.06 -2.53 4.22
CA ASN A 211 8.05 -1.48 4.33
C ASN A 211 7.35 -0.12 4.40
N PHE A 212 7.67 0.65 5.43
CA PHE A 212 7.27 2.05 5.53
C PHE A 212 8.35 2.92 4.88
N PRO A 213 7.98 4.00 4.17
CA PRO A 213 8.94 4.68 3.32
C PRO A 213 10.00 5.42 4.12
N TYR A 214 11.25 5.31 3.67
CA TYR A 214 12.39 5.96 4.34
C TYR A 214 12.76 7.27 3.62
N PRO A 215 12.97 8.37 4.36
CA PRO A 215 13.41 9.62 3.75
C PRO A 215 14.83 9.52 3.22
N VAL A 216 15.05 9.99 1.99
CA VAL A 216 16.37 10.01 1.34
C VAL A 216 16.64 11.38 0.74
N SER A 217 17.92 11.70 0.56
CA SER A 217 18.36 12.94 -0.12
C SER A 217 18.29 12.84 -1.63
N LYS A 218 18.25 11.62 -2.19
CA LYS A 218 18.17 11.35 -3.62
C LYS A 218 17.39 10.06 -3.84
N HIS A 219 16.48 10.08 -4.81
CA HIS A 219 15.74 8.90 -5.23
C HIS A 219 16.69 7.92 -5.92
N ASP A 220 16.91 6.78 -5.29
CA ASP A 220 17.80 5.73 -5.79
C ASP A 220 17.16 4.32 -5.68
N SER A 221 16.03 4.17 -4.98
CA SER A 221 15.32 2.87 -4.84
C SER A 221 13.82 3.03 -4.55
N GLU A 222 13.12 1.90 -4.57
CA GLU A 222 11.71 1.80 -4.17
C GLU A 222 11.50 2.11 -2.67
N ALA A 223 10.25 2.43 -2.31
CA ALA A 223 9.80 2.71 -0.93
C ALA A 223 10.55 3.86 -0.22
N GLN A 224 10.72 4.98 -0.91
CA GLN A 224 11.44 6.16 -0.40
C GLN A 224 10.52 7.39 -0.30
N ILE A 225 10.90 8.31 0.59
CA ILE A 225 10.37 9.68 0.63
C ILE A 225 11.46 10.62 0.11
N TYR A 226 11.15 11.40 -0.92
CA TYR A 226 12.16 12.20 -1.60
C TYR A 226 11.56 13.46 -2.27
N GLU A 227 12.42 14.43 -2.54
CA GLU A 227 12.07 15.63 -3.31
C GLU A 227 12.14 15.30 -4.80
N VAL A 228 11.02 15.44 -5.52
CA VAL A 228 10.95 15.27 -6.98
C VAL A 228 11.34 16.56 -7.68
N VAL A 229 10.81 17.67 -7.17
CA VAL A 229 11.19 19.03 -7.57
C VAL A 229 11.47 19.79 -6.30
N ASP A 230 12.73 20.20 -6.11
CA ASP A 230 13.21 20.87 -4.91
C ASP A 230 12.23 21.96 -4.43
N ASN A 231 11.77 21.85 -3.17
CA ASN A 231 10.85 22.79 -2.52
C ASN A 231 9.43 22.88 -3.08
N GLU A 232 9.09 22.09 -4.10
CA GLU A 232 7.80 22.20 -4.76
C GLU A 232 7.03 20.90 -4.81
N ILE A 233 7.72 19.77 -5.02
CA ILE A 233 7.06 18.47 -5.13
C ILE A 233 7.84 17.44 -4.32
N ILE A 234 7.15 16.83 -3.37
CA ILE A 234 7.66 15.71 -2.57
C ILE A 234 6.87 14.47 -2.96
N ALA A 235 7.55 13.33 -3.09
CA ALA A 235 6.94 12.04 -3.31
C ALA A 235 7.15 11.11 -2.13
N PHE A 236 6.23 10.17 -1.94
CA PHE A 236 6.53 8.94 -1.22
C PHE A 236 6.08 7.72 -2.03
N GLY A 237 6.99 6.74 -2.15
CA GLY A 237 6.72 5.44 -2.74
C GLY A 237 6.39 4.41 -1.68
N VAL A 238 5.48 3.46 -1.96
CA VAL A 238 5.21 2.30 -1.11
C VAL A 238 5.22 1.04 -1.95
N THR A 239 5.92 0.01 -1.48
CA THR A 239 5.92 -1.31 -2.11
C THR A 239 4.86 -2.19 -1.45
N SER A 240 3.95 -2.76 -2.24
CA SER A 240 2.88 -3.61 -1.71
C SER A 240 3.33 -5.07 -1.49
N GLY A 241 4.62 -5.38 -1.63
CA GLY A 241 5.19 -6.74 -1.52
C GLY A 241 4.73 -7.74 -2.59
N VAL A 242 3.79 -7.38 -3.47
CA VAL A 242 3.21 -8.26 -4.50
C VAL A 242 3.55 -7.71 -5.89
N ALA A 243 4.39 -8.45 -6.61
CA ALA A 243 4.84 -8.18 -7.98
C ALA A 243 5.52 -6.80 -8.16
N ALA A 244 6.77 -6.68 -7.69
CA ALA A 244 7.80 -5.66 -8.02
C ALA A 244 7.30 -4.24 -8.39
N GLY A 245 6.24 -3.76 -7.73
CA GLY A 245 5.55 -2.53 -8.10
C GLY A 245 5.54 -1.55 -6.95
N THR A 246 5.99 -0.33 -7.22
CA THR A 246 5.99 0.77 -6.26
C THR A 246 4.84 1.71 -6.57
N PHE A 247 3.93 1.91 -5.62
CA PHE A 247 2.92 2.95 -5.71
C PHE A 247 3.50 4.26 -5.25
N GLU A 248 3.53 5.26 -6.12
CA GLU A 248 4.03 6.59 -5.78
C GLU A 248 2.90 7.60 -5.59
N ASN A 249 3.02 8.40 -4.54
CA ASN A 249 2.12 9.48 -4.22
C ASN A 249 2.89 10.79 -4.23
N TYR A 250 2.33 11.80 -4.90
CA TYR A 250 2.97 13.08 -5.11
C TYR A 250 2.20 14.20 -4.40
N TYR A 251 2.96 15.13 -3.84
CA TYR A 251 2.43 16.27 -3.10
C TYR A 251 3.11 17.54 -3.56
N LYS A 252 2.31 18.50 -4.00
CA LYS A 252 2.76 19.86 -4.24
C LYS A 252 2.81 20.65 -2.94
N ILE A 253 3.91 21.36 -2.72
CA ILE A 253 4.09 22.30 -1.63
C ILE A 253 3.65 23.68 -2.11
N ASP A 254 2.73 24.29 -1.36
CA ASP A 254 2.24 25.64 -1.61
C ASP A 254 2.17 26.41 -0.29
N GLY A 255 3.21 27.21 -0.02
CA GLY A 255 3.44 27.81 1.28
C GLY A 255 3.54 26.77 2.39
N ASP A 256 2.64 26.83 3.36
CA ASP A 256 2.52 25.85 4.46
C ASP A 256 1.52 24.71 4.17
N SER A 257 1.11 24.54 2.91
CA SER A 257 0.15 23.53 2.49
C SER A 257 0.83 22.36 1.77
N VAL A 258 0.32 21.16 2.02
CA VAL A 258 0.72 19.91 1.37
C VAL A 258 -0.48 19.45 0.54
N ILE A 259 -0.40 19.62 -0.77
CA ILE A 259 -1.53 19.40 -1.69
C ILE A 259 -1.27 18.11 -2.46
N PRO A 260 -2.09 17.06 -2.29
CA PRO A 260 -1.98 15.86 -3.11
C PRO A 260 -2.21 16.21 -4.58
N ILE A 261 -1.34 15.70 -5.47
CA ILE A 261 -1.46 15.89 -6.92
C ILE A 261 -1.50 14.54 -7.64
N SER A 262 -2.23 14.49 -8.75
CA SER A 262 -2.16 13.37 -9.68
C SER A 262 -1.17 13.69 -10.78
N VAL A 263 -0.20 12.81 -10.98
CA VAL A 263 0.68 12.87 -12.16
C VAL A 263 -0.01 12.35 -13.41
N TYR A 264 -1.07 11.56 -13.26
CA TYR A 264 -1.80 10.96 -14.36
C TYR A 264 -3.06 11.80 -14.73
N PRO A 265 -3.33 11.98 -16.02
CA PRO A 265 -4.42 12.81 -16.53
C PRO A 265 -5.79 12.09 -16.53
N TYR A 266 -6.16 11.42 -15.43
CA TYR A 266 -7.38 10.59 -15.38
C TYR A 266 -8.68 11.37 -15.66
N GLU A 267 -8.73 12.65 -15.29
CA GLU A 267 -9.91 13.50 -15.47
C GLU A 267 -9.82 14.42 -16.71
N ASP A 268 -8.70 14.42 -17.45
CA ASP A 268 -8.50 15.29 -18.61
C ASP A 268 -8.95 14.61 -19.91
N GLN A 269 -10.22 14.81 -20.26
CA GLN A 269 -10.82 14.28 -21.49
C GLN A 269 -10.14 14.79 -22.77
N ASN A 270 -9.54 15.98 -22.74
CA ASN A 270 -8.83 16.52 -23.91
C ASN A 270 -7.50 15.82 -24.13
N PHE A 271 -6.80 15.48 -23.04
CA PHE A 271 -5.63 14.63 -23.08
C PHE A 271 -5.97 13.28 -23.70
N ASP A 272 -7.00 12.61 -23.19
CA ASP A 272 -7.43 11.30 -23.66
C ASP A 272 -7.75 11.30 -25.17
N LYS A 273 -8.54 12.28 -25.61
CA LYS A 273 -8.90 12.44 -27.02
C LYS A 273 -7.69 12.63 -27.94
N LYS A 274 -6.64 13.32 -27.47
CA LYS A 274 -5.42 13.53 -28.25
C LYS A 274 -4.57 12.26 -28.32
N VAL A 275 -4.36 11.59 -27.18
CA VAL A 275 -3.53 10.37 -27.11
C VAL A 275 -4.17 9.19 -27.84
N SER A 276 -5.50 9.04 -27.75
CA SER A 276 -6.25 7.97 -28.43
C SER A 276 -6.00 7.89 -29.94
N LYS A 277 -5.74 9.01 -30.61
CA LYS A 277 -5.39 9.05 -32.05
C LYS A 277 -4.10 8.32 -32.40
N TYR A 278 -3.20 8.17 -31.42
CA TYR A 278 -1.87 7.58 -31.60
C TYR A 278 -1.79 6.13 -31.14
N VAL A 279 -2.59 5.75 -30.13
CA VAL A 279 -2.55 4.39 -29.54
C VAL A 279 -3.46 3.40 -30.30
N LYS A 280 -4.48 3.90 -31.03
CA LYS A 280 -5.45 3.13 -31.86
C LYS A 280 -6.35 2.12 -31.11
N LYS A 281 -5.96 1.66 -29.93
CA LYS A 281 -6.74 0.85 -28.97
C LYS A 281 -6.93 1.63 -27.65
N GLY A 282 -7.75 1.11 -26.75
CA GLY A 282 -7.82 1.63 -25.38
C GLY A 282 -6.45 1.65 -24.72
N PHE A 283 -6.23 2.61 -23.82
CA PHE A 283 -5.00 2.73 -23.05
C PHE A 283 -5.31 3.08 -21.60
N ARG A 284 -4.32 2.87 -20.72
CA ARG A 284 -4.39 3.23 -19.30
C ARG A 284 -3.02 3.62 -18.75
N PHE A 285 -3.05 4.30 -17.62
CA PHE A 285 -1.88 4.48 -16.74
C PHE A 285 -1.96 3.46 -15.60
N GLU A 286 -0.81 2.93 -15.19
CA GLU A 286 -0.68 2.05 -14.03
C GLU A 286 -0.05 2.83 -12.89
N GLY A 287 -0.70 2.84 -11.73
CA GLY A 287 -0.24 3.60 -10.56
C GLY A 287 1.14 3.15 -10.06
N ARG A 288 1.53 1.91 -10.38
CA ARG A 288 2.82 1.31 -10.01
C ARG A 288 4.02 1.78 -10.85
N ALA A 289 3.79 2.55 -11.91
CA ALA A 289 4.86 2.95 -12.83
C ALA A 289 5.61 4.22 -12.39
N GLY A 290 5.03 5.02 -11.48
CA GLY A 290 5.52 6.36 -11.15
C GLY A 290 5.56 7.30 -12.37
N ALA A 291 6.13 8.47 -12.19
CA ALA A 291 6.40 9.43 -13.25
C ALA A 291 7.67 10.22 -12.94
N ASP A 292 8.53 10.37 -13.95
CA ASP A 292 9.62 11.33 -13.90
C ASP A 292 9.06 12.72 -14.07
N ILE A 293 9.33 13.63 -13.13
CA ILE A 293 8.85 15.02 -13.18
C ILE A 293 10.06 15.97 -13.23
N LYS A 294 10.04 16.90 -14.18
CA LYS A 294 11.03 17.98 -14.29
C LYS A 294 10.33 19.32 -14.44
N LYS A 295 10.76 20.33 -13.71
CA LYS A 295 10.26 21.70 -13.86
C LYS A 295 11.13 22.51 -14.82
N ILE A 296 10.51 23.19 -15.78
CA ILE A 296 11.16 24.13 -16.70
C ILE A 296 10.28 25.39 -16.78
N GLY A 297 10.76 26.50 -16.22
CA GLY A 297 9.94 27.71 -16.06
C GLY A 297 8.71 27.43 -15.18
N ASP A 298 7.52 27.78 -15.66
CA ASP A 298 6.25 27.55 -14.96
C ASP A 298 5.59 26.21 -15.32
N GLU A 299 6.25 25.37 -16.11
CA GLU A 299 5.69 24.10 -16.59
C GLU A 299 6.43 22.90 -15.97
N TYR A 300 5.65 21.88 -15.63
CA TYR A 300 6.13 20.56 -15.26
C TYR A 300 6.05 19.64 -16.47
N PHE A 301 7.15 19.00 -16.79
CA PHE A 301 7.29 17.99 -17.83
C PHE A 301 7.33 16.63 -17.16
N LEU A 302 6.45 15.74 -17.60
CA LEU A 302 6.27 14.41 -17.07
C LEU A 302 6.61 13.37 -18.14
N SER A 303 7.27 12.29 -17.72
CA SER A 303 7.51 11.09 -18.51
C SER A 303 7.09 9.86 -17.73
N THR A 304 6.31 8.96 -18.34
CA THR A 304 5.87 7.72 -17.70
C THR A 304 5.50 6.66 -18.75
N ASN A 305 5.18 5.46 -18.25
CA ASN A 305 4.68 4.34 -19.02
C ASN A 305 3.22 4.52 -19.38
N LEU A 306 2.86 4.07 -20.59
CA LEU A 306 1.50 3.98 -21.06
C LEU A 306 1.20 2.54 -21.46
N TYR A 307 0.10 2.00 -20.95
CA TYR A 307 -0.31 0.62 -21.17
C TYR A 307 -1.41 0.60 -22.21
N LYS A 308 -1.26 -0.25 -23.22
CA LYS A 308 -2.39 -0.64 -24.07
C LYS A 308 -3.32 -1.56 -23.29
N GLU A 309 -4.57 -1.63 -23.73
CA GLU A 309 -5.61 -2.47 -23.14
C GLU A 309 -5.14 -3.92 -22.86
N ASP A 310 -4.43 -4.52 -23.82
CA ASP A 310 -3.95 -5.91 -23.74
C ASP A 310 -2.62 -6.07 -22.96
N ASP A 311 -1.98 -4.98 -22.51
CA ASP A 311 -0.71 -5.07 -21.79
C ASP A 311 -0.93 -5.67 -20.39
N ALA A 312 -0.04 -6.55 -19.95
CA ALA A 312 0.00 -6.97 -18.55
C ALA A 312 0.49 -5.82 -17.67
N ASN A 313 0.05 -5.75 -16.41
CA ASN A 313 0.39 -4.63 -15.50
C ASN A 313 1.91 -4.47 -15.24
N CYS A 314 2.70 -5.55 -15.42
CA CYS A 314 4.15 -5.52 -15.31
C CYS A 314 4.86 -4.89 -16.52
N CYS A 315 4.17 -4.79 -17.65
CA CYS A 315 4.82 -4.91 -18.95
C CYS A 315 4.24 -3.87 -19.94
N PRO A 316 4.52 -2.57 -19.72
CA PRO A 316 4.01 -1.50 -20.57
C PRO A 316 4.63 -1.57 -21.96
N SER A 317 3.80 -1.39 -22.99
CA SER A 317 4.28 -1.39 -24.38
C SER A 317 4.59 0.01 -24.94
N MET A 318 4.32 1.08 -24.20
CA MET A 318 4.49 2.46 -24.67
C MET A 318 5.05 3.39 -23.59
N LEU A 319 5.68 4.47 -24.05
CA LEU A 319 6.17 5.60 -23.24
C LEU A 319 5.47 6.87 -23.70
N ILE A 320 5.18 7.78 -22.78
CA ILE A 320 4.55 9.06 -23.09
C ILE A 320 5.20 10.20 -22.31
N GLU A 321 5.36 11.33 -22.98
CA GLU A 321 5.73 12.60 -22.36
C GLU A 321 4.64 13.64 -22.54
N TYR A 322 4.42 14.42 -21.49
CA TYR A 322 3.43 15.48 -21.46
C TYR A 322 3.84 16.59 -20.50
N LYS A 323 3.11 17.70 -20.52
CA LYS A 323 3.35 18.81 -19.60
C LYS A 323 2.07 19.34 -18.97
N THR A 324 2.22 19.99 -17.82
CA THR A 324 1.14 20.66 -17.09
C THR A 324 1.69 21.86 -16.34
N LYS A 325 0.81 22.78 -15.94
CA LYS A 325 1.12 23.87 -14.99
C LYS A 325 0.46 23.66 -13.63
N ASP A 326 -0.58 22.82 -13.57
CA ASP A 326 -1.53 22.77 -12.47
C ASP A 326 -1.87 21.34 -12.00
N PHE A 327 -1.35 20.31 -12.67
CA PHE A 327 -1.68 18.90 -12.42
C PHE A 327 -3.18 18.58 -12.58
N LYS A 328 -3.88 19.36 -13.41
CA LYS A 328 -5.29 19.16 -13.77
C LYS A 328 -5.48 19.14 -15.27
N THR A 329 -4.80 20.06 -15.97
CA THR A 329 -4.82 20.15 -17.43
C THR A 329 -3.47 19.73 -17.98
N PHE A 330 -3.48 18.77 -18.90
CA PHE A 330 -2.30 18.13 -19.43
C PHE A 330 -2.22 18.28 -20.94
N ILE A 331 -1.02 18.56 -21.42
CA ILE A 331 -0.73 18.71 -22.85
C ILE A 331 0.18 17.55 -23.26
N PRO A 332 -0.32 16.55 -24.01
CA PRO A 332 0.52 15.48 -24.51
C PRO A 332 1.52 16.04 -25.52
N LEU A 333 2.78 15.62 -25.42
CA LEU A 333 3.88 16.13 -26.24
C LEU A 333 4.38 15.09 -27.25
N LYS A 334 4.75 13.90 -26.75
CA LYS A 334 5.28 12.84 -27.60
C LYS A 334 5.02 11.46 -27.00
N ILE A 335 4.96 10.46 -27.87
CA ILE A 335 4.69 9.06 -27.52
C ILE A 335 5.62 8.14 -28.30
N ALA A 336 6.07 7.06 -27.68
CA ALA A 336 6.94 6.06 -28.28
C ALA A 336 6.54 4.64 -27.88
N ASP A 337 7.06 3.67 -28.61
CA ASP A 337 7.15 2.29 -28.15
C ASP A 337 8.12 2.15 -26.98
N ASN A 338 7.82 1.26 -26.04
CA ASN A 338 8.71 0.97 -24.93
C ASN A 338 9.76 -0.08 -25.34
N SER A 339 10.72 0.35 -26.16
CA SER A 339 11.87 -0.45 -26.59
C SER A 339 13.19 0.18 -26.13
N GLU A 340 14.31 -0.52 -26.24
CA GLU A 340 15.63 0.02 -25.86
C GLU A 340 16.00 1.31 -26.62
N ASN A 341 15.43 1.50 -27.83
CA ASN A 341 15.63 2.70 -28.65
C ASN A 341 14.27 3.27 -29.10
N PRO A 342 13.53 3.94 -28.19
CA PRO A 342 12.17 4.42 -28.45
C PRO A 342 12.11 5.40 -29.63
N LYS A 343 11.21 5.15 -30.59
CA LYS A 343 10.96 6.09 -31.69
C LYS A 343 9.85 7.06 -31.34
N TRP A 344 10.24 8.21 -30.79
CA TRP A 344 9.31 9.27 -30.40
C TRP A 344 8.55 9.88 -31.57
N LYS A 345 7.23 9.97 -31.42
CA LYS A 345 6.30 10.66 -32.32
C LYS A 345 5.67 11.83 -31.60
N THR A 346 5.75 13.02 -32.21
CA THR A 346 5.09 14.22 -31.67
C THR A 346 3.57 14.10 -31.77
N ILE A 347 2.89 14.44 -30.67
CA ILE A 347 1.45 14.54 -30.60
C ILE A 347 1.05 15.98 -30.99
N LYS A 348 0.15 16.10 -31.98
CA LYS A 348 -0.32 17.39 -32.52
C LYS A 348 -1.73 17.71 -32.02
#